data_AF-A0A3D4BG42-F1
#
_entry.id   AF-A0A3D4BG42-F1
#
_cell.length_a   1.000
_cell.length_b   1.000
_cell.length_c   1.000
_cell.angle_alpha   90.00
_cell.angle_beta   90.00
_cell.angle_gamma   90.00
#
_symmetry.space_group_name_H-M   'P 1'
#
loop_
_entity.id
_entity.type
_entity.pdbx_description
1 polymer ?
#
loop_
_entity_poly.entity_id
_entity_poly.type
_entity_poly.pdbx_seq_one_letter_code
_entity_poly.pdbx_strand_id
1 'polypeptide(L)' 'MISETQFQTELQLIIQNAIREDVGDGDHSSLACIPKEAQGKAKLLVKDNGVIAGVEFAKMVFNYVDA' A
#
# COMPACT_ATOMS: atom_id res chain seq x y z
N MET A 1 -1.14 -23.49 12.32
CA MET A 1 -1.57 -22.47 11.34
C MET A 1 -2.68 -21.67 11.97
N ILE A 2 -2.72 -20.35 11.73
CA ILE A 2 -3.80 -19.48 12.22
C ILE A 2 -5.06 -19.65 11.35
N SER A 3 -6.22 -19.22 11.83
CA SER A 3 -7.45 -19.23 11.03
C SER A 3 -7.37 -18.22 9.90
N GLU A 4 -8.16 -18.42 8.85
CA GLU A 4 -8.26 -17.47 7.73
C GLU A 4 -8.67 -16.08 8.22
N THR A 5 -9.63 -16.01 9.15
CA THR A 5 -10.05 -14.76 9.77
C THR A 5 -8.91 -14.07 10.51
N GLN A 6 -8.12 -14.81 11.31
CA GLN A 6 -6.97 -14.23 11.99
C GLN A 6 -5.94 -13.73 10.97
N PHE A 7 -5.67 -14.50 9.92
CA PHE A 7 -4.74 -14.09 8.86
C PHE A 7 -5.16 -12.77 8.20
N GLN A 8 -6.44 -12.63 7.86
CA GLN A 8 -6.96 -11.37 7.30
C GLN A 8 -6.83 -10.20 8.28
N THR A 9 -7.11 -10.43 9.57
CA THR A 9 -6.90 -9.42 10.61
C THR A 9 -5.45 -8.98 10.69
N GLU A 10 -4.48 -9.90 10.66
CA GLU A 10 -3.06 -9.57 10.67
C GLU A 10 -2.66 -8.74 9.44
N LEU A 11 -3.16 -9.09 8.25
CA LEU A 11 -2.91 -8.31 7.03
C LEU A 11 -3.40 -6.87 7.18
N GLN A 12 -4.62 -6.68 7.67
CA GLN A 12 -5.18 -5.35 7.89
C GLN A 12 -4.39 -4.55 8.93
N LEU A 13 -4.00 -5.18 10.03
CA LEU A 13 -3.19 -4.55 11.07
C LEU A 13 -1.83 -4.10 10.56
N ILE A 14 -1.15 -4.92 9.74
CA ILE A 14 0.14 -4.54 9.16
C ILE A 14 -0.03 -3.35 8.20
N ILE A 15 -1.05 -3.36 7.33
CA ILE A 15 -1.30 -2.26 6.39
C ILE A 15 -1.57 -0.95 7.16
N GLN A 16 -2.49 -0.98 8.13
CA GLN A 16 -2.86 0.19 8.92
C GLN A 16 -1.66 0.77 9.69
N ASN A 17 -0.87 -0.10 10.33
CA ASN A 17 0.28 0.36 11.09
C ASN A 17 1.38 0.93 10.19
N ALA A 18 1.66 0.29 9.06
CA ALA A 18 2.67 0.77 8.12
C ALA A 18 2.31 2.14 7.52
N ILE A 19 1.05 2.34 7.11
CA ILE A 19 0.61 3.65 6.59
C ILE A 19 0.65 4.73 7.67
N ARG A 20 0.26 4.40 8.91
CA ARG A 20 0.36 5.34 10.03
C ARG A 20 1.80 5.74 10.33
N GLU A 21 2.74 4.81 10.24
CA GLU A 21 4.18 5.05 10.45
C GLU A 21 4.77 5.96 9.35
N ASP A 22 4.45 5.70 8.08
CA ASP A 22 5.05 6.39 6.93
C ASP A 22 4.44 7.77 6.66
N VAL A 23 3.11 7.90 6.81
CA VAL A 23 2.38 9.12 6.41
C VAL A 23 2.10 10.04 7.59
N GLY A 24 1.87 9.49 8.79
CA GLY A 24 1.56 10.30 9.98
C GLY A 24 0.37 11.24 9.78
N ASP A 25 0.62 12.56 9.88
CA ASP A 25 -0.35 13.63 9.66
C ASP A 25 -0.51 14.05 8.19
N GLY A 26 0.36 13.58 7.30
CA GLY A 26 0.21 13.70 5.86
C GLY A 26 1.53 13.64 5.08
N ASP A 27 1.46 13.24 3.81
CA ASP A 27 2.57 13.37 2.88
C ASP A 27 2.66 14.81 2.36
N HIS A 28 3.37 15.66 3.11
CA HIS A 28 3.52 17.08 2.76
C HIS A 28 4.24 17.30 1.43
N SER A 29 5.10 16.38 0.99
CA SER A 29 5.78 16.51 -0.30
C SER A 29 4.79 16.38 -1.45
N SER A 30 3.92 15.38 -1.39
CA SER A 30 2.83 15.21 -2.36
C SER A 30 1.80 16.33 -2.26
N LEU A 31 1.39 16.72 -1.05
CA LEU A 31 0.41 17.80 -0.84
C LEU A 31 0.87 19.15 -1.38
N ALA A 32 2.17 19.44 -1.33
CA ALA A 32 2.73 20.69 -1.84
C ALA A 32 2.94 20.70 -3.36
N CYS A 33 3.18 19.53 -3.98
CA CYS A 33 3.63 19.44 -5.36
C CYS A 33 2.61 18.83 -6.34
N ILE A 34 1.62 18.09 -5.83
CA ILE A 34 0.68 17.32 -6.65
C ILE A 34 -0.74 17.85 -6.42
N PRO A 35 -1.46 18.30 -7.48
CA PRO A 35 -2.86 18.69 -7.39
C PRO A 35 -3.74 17.53 -6.89
N LYS A 36 -4.78 17.84 -6.10
CA LYS A 36 -5.67 16.82 -5.53
C LYS A 36 -6.43 16.01 -6.58
N GLU A 37 -6.67 16.61 -7.74
CA GLU A 37 -7.40 16.02 -8.86
C GLU A 37 -6.47 15.29 -9.84
N ALA A 38 -5.16 15.29 -9.60
CA ALA A 38 -4.19 14.66 -10.49
C ALA A 38 -4.36 13.13 -10.49
N GLN A 39 -4.52 12.56 -11.68
CA GLN A 39 -4.51 11.11 -11.90
C GLN A 39 -3.32 10.71 -12.77
N GLY A 40 -2.67 9.63 -12.37
CA GLY A 40 -1.48 9.11 -13.05
C GLY A 40 -1.58 7.60 -13.28
N LYS A 41 -0.63 7.08 -14.06
CA LYS A 41 -0.42 5.64 -14.22
C LYS A 41 0.98 5.30 -13.74
N ALA A 42 1.08 4.30 -12.86
CA ALA A 42 2.34 3.73 -12.42
C ALA A 42 2.54 2.35 -13.05
N LYS A 43 3.79 1.93 -13.21
CA LYS A 43 4.15 0.58 -13.66
C LYS A 43 5.13 -0.03 -12.68
N LEU A 44 4.78 -1.19 -12.12
CA LEU A 44 5.72 -1.99 -11.33
C LEU A 44 6.74 -2.63 -12.29
N LEU A 45 8.02 -2.30 -12.11
CA LEU A 45 9.12 -2.82 -12.90
C LEU A 45 10.00 -3.71 -12.02
N VAL A 46 10.17 -4.97 -12.41
CA VAL A 46 11.11 -5.88 -11.76
C VAL A 46 12.48 -5.67 -12.40
N LYS A 47 13.46 -5.23 -11.60
CA LYS A 47 14.79 -4.84 -12.09
C LYS A 47 15.79 -5.99 -12.22
N ASP A 48 15.40 -7.19 -11.80
CA ASP A 48 16.23 -8.39 -11.84
C ASP A 48 15.36 -9.65 -11.96
N ASN A 49 15.98 -10.80 -12.19
CA ASN A 49 15.32 -12.09 -12.32
C ASN A 49 14.90 -12.64 -10.96
N GLY A 50 13.66 -13.15 -10.87
CA GLY A 50 13.17 -13.76 -9.64
C GLY A 50 11.69 -14.16 -9.72
N VAL A 51 11.16 -14.63 -8.59
CA VAL A 51 9.74 -14.92 -8.41
C VAL A 51 9.11 -13.79 -7.62
N ILE A 52 8.06 -13.19 -8.17
CA ILE A 52 7.29 -12.16 -7.47
C ILE A 52 6.20 -12.81 -6.60
N ALA A 53 6.09 -12.35 -5.36
CA ALA A 53 5.06 -12.76 -4.42
C ALA A 53 4.48 -11.52 -3.70
N GLY A 54 3.22 -11.59 -3.27
CA GLY A 54 2.57 -10.50 -2.53
C GLY A 54 1.88 -9.44 -3.40
N VAL A 55 1.65 -9.69 -4.70
CA VAL A 55 0.97 -8.74 -5.59
C VAL A 55 -0.46 -8.42 -5.11
N GLU A 56 -1.19 -9.42 -4.61
CA GLU A 56 -2.54 -9.19 -4.06
C GLU A 56 -2.48 -8.37 -2.76
N PHE A 57 -1.48 -8.59 -1.91
CA PHE A 57 -1.27 -7.76 -0.72
C PHE A 57 -0.96 -6.31 -1.10
N ALA A 58 -0.16 -6.08 -2.13
CA ALA A 58 0.12 -4.73 -2.63
C ALA A 58 -1.18 -4.02 -3.09
N LYS A 59 -2.10 -4.72 -3.76
CA LYS A 59 -3.42 -4.16 -4.11
C LYS A 59 -4.23 -3.79 -2.87
N MET A 60 -4.16 -4.59 -1.80
CA MET A 60 -4.84 -4.27 -0.53
C MET A 60 -4.32 -2.96 0.08
N VAL A 61 -3.01 -2.69 -0.03
CA VAL A 61 -2.41 -1.41 0.42
C VAL A 61 -2.96 -0.24 -0.38
N PHE A 62 -3.02 -0.33 -1.72
CA PHE A 62 -3.59 0.74 -2.55
C PHE A 62 -5.05 1.00 -2.20
N ASN A 63 -5.87 -0.03 -2.09
CA ASN A 63 -7.29 0.09 -1.73
C ASN A 63 -7.51 0.66 -0.31
N TYR A 64 -6.53 0.52 0.59
CA TYR A 64 -6.61 1.11 1.92
C TYR A 64 -6.37 2.62 1.90
N VAL A 65 -5.48 3.10 1.01
CA VAL A 65 -5.11 4.53 0.90
C VAL A 65 -6.09 5.30 0.03
N ASP A 66 -6.52 4.73 -1.09
CA ASP A 66 -7.41 5.36 -2.07
C ASP A 66 -8.38 4.30 -2.61
N ALA A 67 -9.66 4.41 -2.25
CA ALA A 67 -10.71 3.39 -2.44
C ALA A 67 -11.75 3.78 -3.48
#